data_AF-A0A1F4DGW3-F1
#
_entry.id   AF-A0A1F4DGW3-F1
#
_cell.length_a   1.000
_cell.length_b   1.000
_cell.length_c   1.000
_cell.angle_alpha   90.00
_cell.angle_beta   90.00
_cell.angle_gamma   90.00
#
_symmetry.space_group_name_H-M   'P 1'
#
loop_
_entity.id
_entity.type
_entity.pdbx_description
1 polymer ?
#
loop_
_entity_poly.entity_id
_entity_poly.type
_entity_poly.pdbx_seq_one_letter_code
_entity_poly.pdbx_strand_id
1 'polypeptide(L)'
;MSAISVATRGGPRSSHVSGDPQCFLAYAPRGVGLLCAVVYTARKDDVCGWWVGSVNNEYQTAFFLLENYFSPNEKAFYATRGGDLYGGWVLDYDAKPPELDKPVAVDDAMCHDLERMQFVFTQEWLSFPGDADAAQETARYHHAELAHQDVNVKFHRLNKLDKDEAVWTYRSAGMDVNIIKRLMRDWPLEWRSLYGRE
;
A
#
# COMPACT_ATOMS: atom_id res chain seq x y z
N MET A 1 -8.51 -41.30 -21.22
CA MET A 1 -7.62 -40.76 -20.18
C MET A 1 -7.18 -39.39 -20.65
N SER A 2 -7.82 -38.33 -20.16
CA SER A 2 -7.53 -36.95 -20.60
C SER A 2 -6.44 -36.35 -19.70
N ALA A 3 -5.38 -35.85 -20.32
CA ALA A 3 -4.29 -35.17 -19.64
C ALA A 3 -4.78 -33.84 -19.06
N ILE A 4 -4.55 -33.67 -17.76
CA ILE A 4 -4.78 -32.42 -17.03
C ILE A 4 -3.68 -31.44 -17.46
N SER A 5 -4.09 -30.38 -18.17
CA SER A 5 -3.19 -29.29 -18.55
C SER A 5 -2.85 -28.49 -17.30
N VAL A 6 -1.61 -28.61 -16.84
CA VAL A 6 -1.05 -27.79 -15.77
C VAL A 6 -0.93 -26.36 -16.31
N ALA A 7 -1.70 -25.44 -15.74
CA ALA A 7 -1.62 -24.02 -16.04
C ALA A 7 -0.20 -23.54 -15.75
N THR A 8 0.48 -23.09 -16.80
CA THR A 8 1.85 -22.56 -16.75
C THR A 8 1.82 -21.27 -15.93
N ARG A 9 2.43 -21.27 -14.74
CA ARG A 9 2.71 -20.04 -13.99
C ARG A 9 3.55 -19.13 -14.89
N GLY A 10 3.14 -17.86 -15.00
CA GLY A 10 3.68 -16.89 -15.93
C GLY A 10 5.21 -16.75 -15.84
N GLY A 11 5.83 -16.45 -16.97
CA GLY A 11 7.27 -16.24 -17.06
C GLY A 11 7.79 -15.15 -16.11
N PRO A 12 9.11 -15.06 -15.90
CA PRO A 12 9.73 -14.13 -14.96
C PRO A 12 9.27 -12.68 -15.22
N ARG A 13 8.82 -12.02 -14.15
CA ARG A 13 8.46 -10.59 -14.20
C ARG A 13 9.73 -9.78 -14.40
N SER A 14 9.76 -8.91 -15.41
CA SER A 14 10.96 -8.12 -15.72
C SER A 14 11.35 -7.22 -14.53
N SER A 15 12.57 -7.39 -14.03
CA SER A 15 13.15 -6.60 -12.94
C SER A 15 13.66 -5.25 -13.47
N HIS A 16 12.77 -4.35 -13.86
CA HIS A 16 13.12 -2.94 -14.12
C HIS A 16 12.86 -2.07 -12.89
N VAL A 17 13.11 -2.59 -11.69
CA VAL A 17 12.80 -1.84 -10.47
C VAL A 17 14.03 -1.05 -10.05
N SER A 18 13.92 0.28 -10.12
CA SER A 18 14.85 1.18 -9.43
C SER A 18 14.81 0.88 -7.94
N GLY A 19 15.94 0.95 -7.25
CA GLY A 19 15.98 0.87 -5.78
C GLY A 19 15.23 2.01 -5.09
N ASP A 20 14.83 3.04 -5.85
CA ASP A 20 14.04 4.16 -5.35
C ASP A 20 12.62 3.72 -4.95
N PRO A 21 12.13 4.18 -3.79
CA PRO A 21 10.77 3.92 -3.36
C PRO A 21 9.73 4.33 -4.42
N GLN A 22 8.79 3.45 -4.67
CA GLN A 22 7.63 3.66 -5.51
C GLN A 22 6.41 3.91 -4.64
N CYS A 23 5.47 4.72 -5.10
CA CYS A 23 4.25 4.97 -4.36
C CYS A 23 3.01 5.08 -5.22
N PHE A 24 1.89 4.71 -4.59
CA PHE A 24 0.55 4.77 -5.14
C PHE A 24 -0.34 5.49 -4.14
N LEU A 25 -1.18 6.42 -4.62
CA LEU A 25 -2.24 7.01 -3.81
C LEU A 25 -3.56 6.94 -4.58
N ALA A 26 -4.64 6.73 -3.84
CA ALA A 26 -6.00 6.84 -4.33
C ALA A 26 -6.82 7.71 -3.38
N TYR A 27 -7.52 8.70 -3.93
CA TYR A 27 -8.26 9.71 -3.18
C TYR A 27 -9.62 9.97 -3.84
N ALA A 28 -10.69 9.87 -3.07
CA ALA A 28 -12.05 10.20 -3.49
C ALA A 28 -12.38 11.65 -3.07
N PRO A 29 -12.46 12.62 -4.01
CA PRO A 29 -12.75 14.02 -3.68
C PRO A 29 -14.14 14.21 -3.07
N ARG A 30 -15.06 13.26 -3.33
CA ARG A 30 -16.39 13.18 -2.73
C ARG A 30 -16.49 11.83 -2.01
N GLY A 31 -16.69 11.85 -0.69
CA GLY A 31 -16.76 10.64 0.13
C GLY A 31 -15.77 10.66 1.28
N VAL A 32 -15.00 9.58 1.43
CA VAL A 32 -14.08 9.36 2.56
C VAL A 32 -12.71 10.03 2.41
N GLY A 33 -12.43 10.70 1.29
CA GLY A 33 -11.11 11.30 1.06
C GLY A 33 -10.06 10.25 0.68
N LEU A 34 -8.96 10.16 1.43
CA LEU A 34 -7.89 9.21 1.13
C LEU A 34 -8.40 7.76 1.26
N LEU A 35 -8.43 7.04 0.13
CA LEU A 35 -8.82 5.63 0.12
C LEU A 35 -7.65 4.75 0.55
N CYS A 36 -6.48 4.98 -0.06
CA CYS A 36 -5.25 4.34 0.33
C CYS A 36 -4.02 5.12 -0.13
N ALA A 37 -2.92 4.89 0.57
CA ALA A 37 -1.57 5.23 0.16
C ALA A 37 -0.66 4.03 0.39
N VAL A 38 0.17 3.70 -0.61
CA VAL A 38 1.17 2.63 -0.56
C VAL A 38 2.51 3.24 -0.92
N VAL A 39 3.54 2.89 -0.17
CA VAL A 39 4.95 3.10 -0.56
C VAL A 39 5.69 1.78 -0.44
N TYR A 40 6.52 1.45 -1.41
CA TYR A 40 7.27 0.21 -1.42
C TYR A 40 8.61 0.36 -2.13
N THR A 41 9.54 -0.56 -1.86
CA THR A 41 10.76 -0.72 -2.64
C THR A 41 10.95 -2.19 -3.00
N ALA A 42 11.65 -2.45 -4.11
CA ALA A 42 12.09 -3.80 -4.44
C ALA A 42 13.50 -4.04 -3.91
N ARG A 43 13.73 -5.22 -3.34
CA ARG A 43 15.04 -5.67 -2.87
C ARG A 43 15.31 -7.05 -3.44
N LYS A 44 16.19 -7.12 -4.44
CA LYS A 44 16.45 -8.37 -5.19
C LYS A 44 15.13 -8.91 -5.78
N ASP A 45 14.65 -10.06 -5.27
CA ASP A 45 13.43 -10.71 -5.72
C ASP A 45 12.20 -10.33 -4.87
N ASP A 46 12.39 -9.60 -3.77
CA ASP A 46 11.34 -9.24 -2.82
C ASP A 46 10.80 -7.83 -3.07
N VAL A 47 9.57 -7.61 -2.61
CA VAL A 47 8.97 -6.27 -2.50
C VAL A 47 8.54 -6.05 -1.06
N CYS A 48 9.03 -5.00 -0.41
CA CYS A 48 8.59 -4.63 0.93
C CYS A 48 8.09 -3.19 0.97
N GLY A 49 7.14 -2.93 1.86
CA GLY A 49 6.45 -1.66 1.84
C GLY A 49 5.63 -1.36 3.07
N TRP A 50 4.99 -0.21 3.01
CA TRP A 50 4.04 0.29 3.98
C TRP A 50 2.76 0.73 3.28
N TRP A 51 1.64 0.48 3.92
CA TRP A 51 0.33 0.89 3.47
C TRP A 51 -0.44 1.58 4.60
N VAL A 52 -1.26 2.56 4.21
CA VAL A 52 -2.35 3.12 5.02
C VAL A 52 -3.60 3.25 4.17
N GLY A 53 -4.77 2.97 4.73
CA GLY A 53 -6.03 3.20 4.04
C GLY A 53 -7.25 3.07 4.94
N SER A 54 -8.36 3.60 4.45
CA SER A 54 -9.62 3.60 5.19
C SER A 54 -10.29 2.24 5.05
N VAL A 55 -10.67 1.64 6.20
CA VAL A 55 -11.40 0.37 6.31
C VAL A 55 -12.53 0.59 7.32
N ASN A 56 -13.79 0.48 6.91
CA ASN A 56 -14.97 0.77 7.75
C ASN A 56 -14.91 2.15 8.45
N ASN A 57 -14.44 3.19 7.75
CA ASN A 57 -14.21 4.56 8.25
C ASN A 57 -13.07 4.71 9.28
N GLU A 58 -12.26 3.68 9.51
CA GLU A 58 -11.06 3.77 10.34
C GLU A 58 -9.80 3.60 9.48
N TYR A 59 -8.75 4.38 9.74
CA TYR A 59 -7.49 4.17 9.03
C TYR A 59 -6.72 3.01 9.63
N GLN A 60 -6.49 2.00 8.81
CA GLN A 60 -5.59 0.91 9.11
C GLN A 60 -4.25 1.13 8.42
N THR A 61 -3.21 0.58 9.02
CA THR A 61 -1.84 0.66 8.54
C THR A 61 -1.19 -0.70 8.70
N ALA A 62 -0.28 -1.04 7.80
CA ALA A 62 0.61 -2.18 8.00
C ALA A 62 1.85 -2.12 7.12
N PHE A 63 2.91 -2.76 7.58
CA PHE A 63 4.04 -3.12 6.76
C PHE A 63 3.78 -4.46 6.07
N PHE A 64 4.38 -4.65 4.91
CA PHE A 64 4.26 -5.88 4.15
C PHE A 64 5.57 -6.31 3.49
N LEU A 65 5.63 -7.59 3.16
CA LEU A 65 6.65 -8.23 2.35
C LEU A 65 6.00 -9.23 1.38
N LEU A 66 6.21 -9.00 0.09
CA LEU A 66 5.96 -9.98 -0.98
C LEU A 66 7.28 -10.71 -1.24
N GLU A 67 7.41 -11.89 -0.65
CA GLU A 67 8.64 -12.68 -0.72
C GLU A 67 8.74 -13.36 -2.11
N ASN A 68 9.90 -13.19 -2.76
CA ASN A 68 10.22 -13.74 -4.07
C ASN A 68 9.24 -13.29 -5.18
N TYR A 69 8.69 -12.08 -5.09
CA TYR A 69 7.74 -11.51 -6.07
C TYR A 69 8.26 -11.50 -7.52
N PHE A 70 9.55 -11.24 -7.75
CA PHE A 70 10.15 -11.26 -9.09
C PHE A 70 10.65 -12.65 -9.51
N SER A 71 10.64 -13.61 -8.60
CA SER A 71 11.04 -14.99 -8.87
C SER A 71 9.90 -15.78 -9.51
N PRO A 72 10.19 -16.81 -10.34
CA PRO A 72 9.18 -17.78 -10.78
C PRO A 72 8.49 -18.53 -9.62
N ASN A 73 9.12 -18.54 -8.44
CA ASN A 73 8.66 -19.22 -7.24
C ASN A 73 8.26 -18.20 -6.15
N GLU A 74 7.32 -17.30 -6.45
CA GLU A 74 6.69 -16.41 -5.45
C GLU A 74 6.22 -17.23 -4.24
N LYS A 75 6.64 -16.82 -3.04
CA LYS A 75 6.59 -17.70 -1.85
C LYS A 75 5.52 -17.32 -0.82
N ALA A 76 5.44 -16.05 -0.45
CA ALA A 76 4.59 -15.63 0.65
C ALA A 76 4.24 -14.14 0.55
N PHE A 77 3.11 -13.78 1.15
CA PHE A 77 2.71 -12.39 1.36
C PHE A 77 2.54 -12.16 2.85
N TYR A 78 3.58 -11.63 3.46
CA TYR A 78 3.61 -11.30 4.88
C TYR A 78 3.10 -9.89 5.17
N ALA A 79 2.48 -9.73 6.34
CA ALA A 79 2.13 -8.42 6.88
C ALA A 79 2.23 -8.35 8.42
N THR A 80 2.47 -7.15 8.92
CA THR A 80 2.38 -6.82 10.35
C THR A 80 0.93 -6.58 10.77
N ARG A 81 0.67 -6.57 12.08
CA ARG A 81 -0.58 -6.02 12.63
C ARG A 81 -0.35 -4.56 12.98
N GLY A 82 -1.01 -3.65 12.26
CA GLY A 82 -0.73 -2.23 12.47
C GLY A 82 0.68 -1.85 12.03
N GLY A 83 1.21 -0.76 12.59
CA GLY A 83 2.61 -0.34 12.39
C GLY A 83 3.64 -1.06 13.27
N ASP A 84 3.31 -2.18 13.92
CA ASP A 84 4.24 -2.88 14.82
C ASP A 84 5.20 -3.79 14.04
N LEU A 85 6.31 -3.20 13.58
CA LEU A 85 7.32 -3.91 12.81
C LEU A 85 8.22 -4.81 13.67
N TYR A 86 8.50 -4.41 14.92
CA TYR A 86 9.30 -5.20 15.87
C TYR A 86 8.52 -6.38 16.45
N GLY A 87 7.18 -6.35 16.41
CA GLY A 87 6.33 -7.50 16.67
C GLY A 87 6.43 -8.62 15.62
N GLY A 88 7.03 -8.35 14.45
CA GLY A 88 7.23 -9.32 13.38
C GLY A 88 6.07 -9.41 12.38
N TRP A 89 6.27 -10.23 11.35
CA TRP A 89 5.20 -10.67 10.45
C TRP A 89 4.26 -11.59 11.20
N VAL A 90 2.97 -11.26 11.22
CA VAL A 90 1.94 -12.03 11.96
C VAL A 90 0.87 -12.60 11.04
N LEU A 91 0.86 -12.17 9.78
CA LEU A 91 -0.04 -12.63 8.74
C LEU A 91 0.79 -13.17 7.57
N ASP A 92 0.35 -14.28 6.99
CA ASP A 92 0.73 -14.78 5.67
C ASP A 92 -0.54 -14.97 4.83
N TYR A 93 -0.76 -14.07 3.87
CA TYR A 93 -1.95 -14.08 3.03
C TYR A 93 -1.97 -15.19 1.98
N ASP A 94 -0.87 -15.92 1.77
CA ASP A 94 -0.86 -17.14 0.96
C ASP A 94 -1.26 -18.39 1.78
N ALA A 95 -1.29 -18.30 3.12
CA ALA A 95 -1.73 -19.35 4.03
C ALA A 95 -3.25 -19.31 4.34
N LYS A 96 -3.81 -20.44 4.79
CA LYS A 96 -5.21 -20.55 5.23
C LYS A 96 -5.30 -21.33 6.56
N PRO A 97 -5.68 -20.69 7.68
CA PRO A 97 -5.96 -19.25 7.85
C PRO A 97 -4.69 -18.39 7.65
N PRO A 98 -4.83 -17.08 7.41
CA PRO A 98 -3.69 -16.21 7.17
C PRO A 98 -2.91 -15.85 8.45
N GLU A 99 -3.47 -16.05 9.64
CA GLU A 99 -2.76 -15.75 10.89
C GLU A 99 -1.70 -16.82 11.16
N LEU A 100 -0.47 -16.37 11.45
CA LEU A 100 0.63 -17.24 11.79
C LEU A 100 0.55 -17.67 13.26
N ASP A 101 0.85 -18.95 13.52
CA ASP A 101 0.92 -19.49 14.89
C ASP A 101 1.95 -18.75 15.76
N LYS A 102 3.02 -18.24 15.12
CA LYS A 102 4.07 -17.45 15.75
C LYS A 102 4.53 -16.34 14.80
N PRO A 103 4.78 -15.13 15.32
CA PRO A 103 5.36 -14.08 14.51
C PRO A 103 6.72 -14.47 13.93
N VAL A 104 6.96 -14.11 12.67
CA VAL A 104 8.27 -14.22 12.03
C VAL A 104 8.99 -12.89 12.23
N ALA A 105 10.14 -12.91 12.89
CA ALA A 105 10.90 -11.69 13.15
C ALA A 105 11.31 -11.01 11.84
N VAL A 106 11.16 -9.69 11.80
CA VAL A 106 11.74 -8.84 10.75
C VAL A 106 13.17 -8.52 11.15
N ASP A 107 14.12 -8.61 10.20
CA ASP A 107 15.50 -8.26 10.51
C ASP A 107 15.67 -6.75 10.73
N ASP A 108 16.59 -6.37 11.63
CA ASP A 108 16.77 -4.97 12.06
C ASP A 108 17.07 -4.01 10.89
N ALA A 109 17.80 -4.47 9.87
CA ALA A 109 18.10 -3.65 8.72
C ALA A 109 16.83 -3.36 7.90
N MET A 110 15.98 -4.36 7.69
CA MET A 110 14.67 -4.18 7.06
C MET A 110 13.76 -3.30 7.91
N CYS A 111 13.79 -3.43 9.24
CA CYS A 111 13.03 -2.55 10.14
C CYS A 111 13.36 -1.08 9.88
N HIS A 112 14.64 -0.73 9.96
CA HIS A 112 15.09 0.65 9.77
C HIS A 112 14.80 1.18 8.36
N ASP A 113 14.95 0.36 7.32
CA ASP A 113 14.66 0.77 5.95
C ASP A 113 13.17 1.07 5.74
N LEU A 114 12.29 0.23 6.29
CA LEU A 114 10.83 0.40 6.20
C LEU A 114 10.35 1.61 7.01
N GLU A 115 10.84 1.80 8.24
CA GLU A 115 10.52 2.98 9.06
C GLU A 115 10.96 4.27 8.37
N ARG A 116 12.18 4.29 7.82
CA ARG A 116 12.69 5.46 7.10
C ARG A 116 11.85 5.75 5.86
N MET A 117 11.49 4.73 5.09
CA MET A 117 10.66 4.88 3.89
C MET A 117 9.27 5.40 4.24
N GLN A 118 8.62 4.82 5.27
CA GLN A 118 7.35 5.31 5.79
C GLN A 118 7.47 6.77 6.21
N PHE A 119 8.47 7.12 7.02
CA PHE A 119 8.67 8.49 7.53
C PHE A 119 8.85 9.51 6.40
N VAL A 120 9.69 9.23 5.42
CA VAL A 120 9.91 10.14 4.29
C VAL A 120 8.62 10.30 3.47
N PHE A 121 7.93 9.19 3.20
CA PHE A 121 6.69 9.22 2.44
C PHE A 121 5.57 9.99 3.16
N THR A 122 5.37 9.74 4.46
CA THR A 122 4.35 10.45 5.25
C THR A 122 4.64 11.94 5.32
N GLN A 123 5.89 12.33 5.60
CA GLN A 123 6.31 13.73 5.60
C GLN A 123 6.10 14.43 4.26
N GLU A 124 6.26 13.73 3.15
CA GLU A 124 6.12 14.31 1.82
C GLU A 124 4.66 14.39 1.35
N TRP A 125 3.87 13.36 1.64
CA TRP A 125 2.58 13.12 0.96
C TRP A 125 1.37 13.23 1.86
N LEU A 126 1.49 12.98 3.17
CA LEU A 126 0.33 12.80 4.04
C LEU A 126 0.28 13.84 5.17
N SER A 127 -0.92 14.14 5.63
CA SER A 127 -1.18 14.93 6.84
C SER A 127 -1.98 14.09 7.83
N PHE A 128 -1.63 14.17 9.11
CA PHE A 128 -2.24 13.42 10.21
C PHE A 128 -2.85 14.37 11.26
N PRO A 129 -3.76 13.87 12.11
CA PRO A 129 -4.24 14.64 13.24
C PRO A 129 -3.08 14.91 14.21
N GLY A 130 -2.92 16.15 14.64
CA GLY A 130 -1.85 16.56 15.54
C GLY A 130 -0.58 17.08 14.85
N ASP A 131 -0.49 17.01 13.52
CA ASP A 131 0.54 17.74 12.79
C ASP A 131 0.40 19.25 13.05
N ALA A 132 1.52 19.97 13.11
CA ALA A 132 1.53 21.40 13.45
C ALA A 132 0.72 22.26 12.47
N ASP A 133 0.55 21.79 11.23
CA ASP A 133 -0.21 22.43 10.15
C ASP A 133 -1.59 21.80 9.92
N ALA A 134 -2.03 20.83 10.74
CA ALA A 134 -3.28 20.08 10.53
C ALA A 134 -4.53 20.98 10.40
N ALA A 135 -4.62 22.05 11.22
CA ALA A 135 -5.73 22.99 11.15
C ALA A 135 -5.74 23.80 9.85
N GLN A 136 -4.55 24.17 9.33
CA GLN A 136 -4.43 24.87 8.06
C GLN A 136 -4.78 23.94 6.89
N GLU A 137 -4.31 22.69 6.93
CA GLU A 137 -4.66 21.68 5.93
C GLU A 137 -6.17 21.44 5.90
N THR A 138 -6.80 21.24 7.06
CA THR A 138 -8.26 21.07 7.20
C THR A 138 -9.02 22.24 6.57
N ALA A 139 -8.61 23.48 6.85
CA ALA A 139 -9.26 24.67 6.29
C ALA A 139 -9.16 24.74 4.76
N ARG A 140 -8.04 24.31 4.16
CA ARG A 140 -7.87 24.25 2.70
C ARG A 140 -8.81 23.24 2.06
N TYR A 141 -8.94 22.05 2.66
CA TYR A 141 -9.89 21.02 2.21
C TYR A 141 -11.34 21.52 2.25
N HIS A 142 -11.74 22.15 3.37
CA HIS A 142 -13.08 22.73 3.49
C HIS A 142 -13.35 23.82 2.46
N HIS A 143 -12.39 24.74 2.25
CA HIS A 143 -12.55 25.81 1.26
C HIS A 143 -12.69 25.29 -0.16
N ALA A 144 -12.04 24.18 -0.49
CA ALA A 144 -12.11 23.52 -1.78
C ALA A 144 -13.28 22.53 -1.93
N GLU A 145 -14.14 22.41 -0.90
CA GLU A 145 -15.25 21.45 -0.85
C GLU A 145 -14.80 20.00 -1.10
N LEU A 146 -13.62 19.64 -0.60
CA LEU A 146 -13.02 18.33 -0.78
C LEU A 146 -13.18 17.47 0.47
N ALA A 147 -13.36 16.16 0.26
CA ALA A 147 -13.44 15.19 1.34
C ALA A 147 -12.14 15.18 2.19
N HIS A 148 -12.32 15.18 3.51
CA HIS A 148 -11.24 15.23 4.49
C HIS A 148 -11.57 14.32 5.67
N GLN A 149 -10.61 13.48 6.07
CA GLN A 149 -10.70 12.60 7.26
C GLN A 149 -9.50 12.82 8.19
N ASP A 150 -9.18 11.86 9.07
CA ASP A 150 -8.02 11.97 9.96
C ASP A 150 -6.69 11.92 9.19
N VAL A 151 -6.57 11.01 8.22
CA VAL A 151 -5.41 10.93 7.32
C VAL A 151 -5.81 11.47 5.95
N ASN A 152 -5.05 12.41 5.40
CA ASN A 152 -5.27 12.92 4.05
C ASN A 152 -3.97 13.09 3.28
N VAL A 153 -4.10 13.31 1.98
CA VAL A 153 -3.00 13.81 1.15
C VAL A 153 -2.72 15.26 1.54
N LYS A 154 -1.46 15.69 1.66
CA LYS A 154 -1.15 17.12 1.82
C LYS A 154 -1.79 17.91 0.69
N PHE A 155 -2.50 18.98 1.00
CA PHE A 155 -3.36 19.68 0.06
C PHE A 155 -2.60 20.15 -1.18
N HIS A 156 -1.37 20.64 -1.00
CA HIS A 156 -0.52 21.07 -2.11
C HIS A 156 -0.06 19.93 -3.03
N ARG A 157 -0.15 18.66 -2.61
CA ARG A 157 0.12 17.47 -3.43
C ARG A 157 -1.09 17.02 -4.24
N LEU A 158 -2.29 17.55 -3.97
CA LEU A 158 -3.50 17.21 -4.73
C LEU A 158 -3.40 17.57 -6.23
N ASN A 159 -2.50 18.48 -6.59
CA ASN A 159 -2.20 18.81 -7.99
C ASN A 159 -1.37 17.74 -8.73
N LYS A 160 -0.82 16.75 -8.02
CA LYS A 160 -0.06 15.65 -8.60
C LYS A 160 -0.93 14.46 -8.97
N LEU A 161 -2.13 14.35 -8.40
CA LEU A 161 -3.03 13.28 -8.75
C LEU A 161 -3.62 13.52 -10.14
N ASP A 162 -3.74 12.44 -10.88
CA ASP A 162 -4.61 12.33 -12.05
C ASP A 162 -6.07 12.48 -11.62
N LYS A 163 -6.82 13.34 -12.31
CA LYS A 163 -8.18 13.74 -11.97
C LYS A 163 -9.20 13.37 -13.04
N ASP A 164 -8.79 12.56 -14.02
CA ASP A 164 -9.66 12.18 -15.15
C ASP A 164 -10.79 11.23 -14.71
N GLU A 165 -10.64 10.58 -13.55
CA GLU A 165 -11.59 9.62 -12.99
C GLU A 165 -12.23 10.13 -11.68
N ALA A 166 -13.33 9.48 -11.28
CA ALA A 166 -14.02 9.79 -10.01
C ALA A 166 -13.12 9.58 -8.77
N VAL A 167 -12.16 8.66 -8.86
CA VAL A 167 -11.10 8.47 -7.87
C VAL A 167 -9.83 9.06 -8.46
N TRP A 168 -9.29 10.07 -7.78
CA TRP A 168 -8.03 10.67 -8.16
C TRP A 168 -6.90 9.75 -7.75
N THR A 169 -5.94 9.52 -8.65
CA THR A 169 -4.83 8.60 -8.37
C THR A 169 -3.48 9.24 -8.63
N TYR A 170 -2.47 8.83 -7.87
CA TYR A 170 -1.07 9.12 -8.19
C TYR A 170 -0.29 7.83 -8.26
N ARG A 171 0.65 7.79 -9.22
CA ARG A 171 1.58 6.68 -9.44
C ARG A 171 2.95 7.27 -9.66
N SER A 172 3.94 6.83 -8.91
CA SER A 172 5.33 7.17 -9.22
C SER A 172 5.74 6.63 -10.59
N ALA A 173 6.68 7.31 -11.24
CA ALA A 173 7.18 6.88 -12.54
C ALA A 173 7.91 5.54 -12.42
N GLY A 174 7.56 4.57 -13.28
CA GLY A 174 8.19 3.24 -13.29
C GLY A 174 7.59 2.25 -12.28
N MET A 175 6.52 2.61 -11.56
CA MET A 175 5.81 1.70 -10.67
C MET A 175 5.25 0.47 -11.41
N ASP A 176 5.49 -0.73 -10.87
CA ASP A 176 4.85 -1.96 -11.37
C ASP A 176 3.43 -2.08 -10.82
N VAL A 177 2.44 -1.83 -11.68
CA VAL A 177 1.01 -1.92 -11.36
C VAL A 177 0.60 -3.32 -10.85
N ASN A 178 1.35 -4.37 -11.18
CA ASN A 178 1.02 -5.72 -10.74
C ASN A 178 1.27 -5.91 -9.23
N ILE A 179 2.17 -5.14 -8.63
CA ILE A 179 2.37 -5.14 -7.16
C ILE A 179 1.10 -4.63 -6.49
N ILE A 180 0.55 -3.49 -6.96
CA ILE A 180 -0.71 -2.94 -6.41
C ILE A 180 -1.86 -3.93 -6.62
N LYS A 181 -1.98 -4.55 -7.80
CA LYS A 181 -2.99 -5.59 -8.05
C LYS A 181 -2.85 -6.78 -7.11
N ARG A 182 -1.62 -7.23 -6.83
CA ARG A 182 -1.32 -8.31 -5.89
C ARG A 182 -1.78 -7.94 -4.48
N LEU A 183 -1.37 -6.76 -3.98
CA LEU A 183 -1.78 -6.27 -2.65
C LEU A 183 -3.30 -6.20 -2.53
N MET A 184 -3.99 -5.65 -3.53
CA MET A 184 -5.45 -5.58 -3.50
C MET A 184 -6.13 -6.94 -3.46
N ARG A 185 -5.56 -7.95 -4.10
CA ARG A 185 -6.17 -9.29 -4.20
C ARG A 185 -6.37 -9.91 -2.85
N ASP A 186 -5.34 -9.86 -2.03
CA ASP A 186 -5.27 -10.65 -0.81
C ASP A 186 -5.38 -9.79 0.46
N TRP A 187 -5.26 -8.46 0.34
CA TRP A 187 -5.36 -7.51 1.46
C TRP A 187 -6.67 -6.69 1.37
N PRO A 188 -7.30 -6.26 2.49
CA PRO A 188 -8.51 -5.47 2.47
C PRO A 188 -8.18 -4.01 2.14
N LEU A 189 -7.74 -3.77 0.90
CA LEU A 189 -7.72 -2.45 0.31
C LEU A 189 -9.17 -2.10 -0.07
N GLU A 190 -9.90 -1.47 0.85
CA GLU A 190 -11.33 -1.13 0.71
C GLU A 190 -11.64 -0.09 -0.40
N TRP A 191 -10.71 0.24 -1.30
CA TRP A 191 -11.07 0.99 -2.51
C TRP A 191 -11.84 0.13 -3.52
N ARG A 192 -11.78 -1.21 -3.40
CA ARG A 192 -12.65 -2.13 -4.15
C ARG A 192 -14.15 -1.87 -3.93
N SER A 193 -14.52 -1.12 -2.89
CA SER A 193 -15.91 -0.85 -2.53
C SER A 193 -16.57 0.29 -3.32
N LEU A 194 -15.84 1.07 -4.15
CA LEU A 194 -16.46 2.13 -4.96
C LEU A 194 -16.99 1.65 -6.32
N TYR A 195 -16.59 0.46 -6.77
CA TYR A 195 -17.18 -0.22 -7.92
C TYR A 195 -17.43 -1.66 -7.51
N GLY A 196 -18.67 -1.93 -7.10
CA GLY A 196 -19.09 -3.26 -6.65
C GLY A 196 -18.76 -4.36 -7.65
N ARG A 197 -18.52 -5.56 -7.10
CA ARG A 197 -18.66 -6.89 -7.69
C ARG A 197 -18.61 -6.96 -9.22
N GLU A 198 -17.54 -7.59 -9.72
CA GLU A 198 -17.67 -8.59 -10.78
C GLU A 198 -17.06 -9.91 -10.29
#